data_AF-A0A9E3QKQ7-F1
#
_entry.id   AF-A0A9E3QKQ7-F1
#
_cell.length_a   1.000
_cell.length_b   1.000
_cell.length_c   1.000
_cell.angle_alpha   90.00
_cell.angle_beta   90.00
_cell.angle_gamma   90.00
#
_symmetry.space_group_name_H-M   'P 1'
#
loop_
_entity.id
_entity.type
_entity.pdbx_description
1 polymer ?
#
loop_
_entity_poly.entity_id
_entity_poly.type
_entity_poly.pdbx_seq_one_letter_code
_entity_poly.pdbx_strand_id
1 'polypeptide(L)'
;MPITVVRCSHPGCNEPATYKIAAPWSDGSFSELKTYGHACADHVGVVFRAAEERRQTYHPSPGETIEEIGIYRYEQGKRDRQLQRLWGLEENYRS
;
A
#
# COMPACT_ATOMS: atom_id res chain seq x y z
N MET A 1 18.80 -14.49 12.21
CA MET A 1 18.62 -13.64 11.00
C MET A 1 18.29 -12.24 11.46
N PRO A 2 18.92 -11.17 10.92
CA PRO A 2 18.58 -9.81 11.32
C PRO A 2 17.13 -9.49 10.91
N ILE A 3 16.39 -8.86 11.81
CA ILE A 3 15.01 -8.43 11.58
C ILE A 3 15.06 -7.20 10.68
N THR A 4 14.72 -7.34 9.40
CA THR A 4 14.63 -6.21 8.48
C THR A 4 13.37 -5.41 8.79
N VAL A 5 13.54 -4.23 9.40
CA VAL A 5 12.44 -3.31 9.66
C VAL A 5 12.12 -2.54 8.38
N VAL A 6 10.88 -2.67 7.90
CA VAL A 6 10.38 -1.83 6.82
C VAL A 6 10.02 -0.46 7.39
N ARG A 7 10.60 0.59 6.83
CA ARG A 7 10.42 1.97 7.27
C ARG A 7 9.34 2.68 6.46
N CYS A 8 8.81 3.77 7.01
CA CYS A 8 7.93 4.66 6.29
C CYS A 8 8.58 5.16 4.98
N SER A 9 7.79 5.24 3.92
CA SER A 9 8.20 5.73 2.61
C SER A 9 8.16 7.26 2.50
N HIS A 10 7.70 7.97 3.54
CA HIS A 10 7.73 9.43 3.57
C HIS A 10 9.19 9.92 3.65
N PRO A 11 9.62 10.86 2.78
CA PRO A 11 11.00 11.36 2.77
C PRO A 11 11.43 11.89 4.15
N GLY A 12 12.59 11.44 4.63
CA GLY A 12 13.13 11.86 5.94
C GLY A 12 12.50 11.16 7.15
N CYS A 13 11.46 10.33 6.98
CA CYS A 13 10.90 9.54 8.07
C CYS A 13 11.66 8.22 8.25
N ASN A 14 12.07 7.94 9.48
CA ASN A 14 12.75 6.68 9.83
C ASN A 14 11.87 5.73 10.66
N GLU A 15 10.64 6.12 10.96
CA GLU A 15 9.74 5.32 11.79
C GLU A 15 9.39 3.98 11.11
N PRO A 16 9.20 2.91 11.91
CA PRO A 16 8.75 1.64 11.39
C PRO A 16 7.35 1.77 10.77
N ALA A 17 7.13 1.06 9.67
CA ALA A 17 5.82 1.03 9.03
C ALA A 17 4.83 0.22 9.88
N THR A 18 3.64 0.79 10.07
CA THR A 18 2.46 0.13 10.65
C THR A 18 1.41 -0.19 9.59
N TYR A 19 1.50 0.47 8.44
CA TYR A 19 0.58 0.33 7.33
C TYR A 19 1.32 0.08 6.02
N LYS A 20 0.71 -0.74 5.17
CA LYS A 20 1.10 -0.94 3.77
C LYS A 20 0.02 -0.31 2.90
N ILE A 21 0.44 0.49 1.93
CA ILE A 21 -0.41 1.15 0.96
C ILE A 21 -0.26 0.39 -0.36
N ALA A 22 -1.34 -0.22 -0.84
CA ALA A 22 -1.30 -1.13 -1.98
C ALA A 22 -2.62 -1.17 -2.73
N ALA A 23 -2.62 -1.69 -3.95
CA ALA A 23 -3.83 -2.00 -4.71
C ALA A 23 -3.84 -3.47 -5.15
N PRO A 24 -4.99 -4.16 -5.12
CA PRO A 24 -5.14 -5.42 -5.83
C PRO A 24 -4.84 -5.23 -7.31
N TRP A 25 -4.03 -6.14 -7.85
CA TRP A 25 -3.53 -6.11 -9.21
C TRP A 25 -3.57 -7.49 -9.81
N SER A 26 -3.87 -7.59 -11.10
CA SER A 26 -3.81 -8.84 -11.85
C SER A 26 -3.40 -8.60 -13.30
N ASP A 27 -2.69 -9.56 -13.89
CA ASP A 27 -2.38 -9.62 -15.34
C ASP A 27 -3.25 -10.66 -16.08
N GLY A 28 -4.30 -11.17 -15.43
CA GLY A 28 -5.15 -12.25 -15.94
C GLY A 28 -4.61 -13.66 -15.68
N SER A 29 -3.35 -13.82 -15.27
CA SER A 29 -2.77 -15.11 -14.86
C SER A 29 -2.48 -15.18 -13.36
N PHE A 30 -2.08 -14.06 -12.78
CA PHE A 30 -1.74 -13.92 -11.36
C PHE A 30 -2.48 -12.76 -10.72
N SER A 31 -2.68 -12.83 -9.40
CA SER A 31 -3.26 -11.75 -8.62
C SER A 31 -2.41 -11.49 -7.38
N GLU A 32 -2.03 -10.24 -7.17
CA GLU A 32 -1.17 -9.81 -6.06
C GLU A 32 -1.58 -8.44 -5.52
N LEU A 33 -0.98 -8.02 -4.40
CA LEU A 33 -1.07 -6.64 -3.93
C LEU A 33 0.12 -5.84 -4.46
N LYS A 34 -0.14 -5.00 -5.45
CA LYS A 34 0.86 -4.06 -5.95
C LYS A 34 1.12 -2.99 -4.89
N THR A 35 2.35 -2.89 -4.44
CA THR A 35 2.74 -1.98 -3.35
C THR A 35 3.03 -0.58 -3.88
N TYR A 36 2.41 0.43 -3.27
CA TYR A 36 2.63 1.84 -3.58
C TYR A 36 3.41 2.59 -2.49
N GLY A 37 3.45 2.06 -1.26
CA GLY A 37 4.26 2.59 -0.18
C GLY A 37 4.03 1.88 1.15
N HIS A 38 4.83 2.23 2.15
CA HIS A 38 4.66 1.86 3.54
C HIS A 38 4.58 3.11 4.40
N ALA A 39 3.76 3.11 5.44
CA ALA A 39 3.54 4.29 6.27
C ALA A 39 3.57 3.97 7.76
N CYS A 40 4.14 4.88 8.55
CA CYS A 40 3.90 4.94 9.98
C CYS A 40 2.52 5.58 10.26
N ALA A 41 2.14 5.67 11.54
CA ALA A 41 0.86 6.24 11.95
C ALA A 41 0.67 7.71 11.54
N ASP A 42 1.73 8.52 11.58
CA ASP A 42 1.65 9.95 11.31
C ASP A 42 1.56 10.28 9.81
N HIS A 43 2.14 9.44 8.95
CA HIS A 43 2.27 9.73 7.52
C HIS A 43 1.33 8.92 6.63
N VAL A 44 0.45 8.10 7.20
CA VAL A 44 -0.47 7.23 6.44
C VAL A 44 -1.29 8.01 5.41
N GLY A 45 -1.86 9.16 5.76
CA GLY A 45 -2.65 9.98 4.84
C GLY A 45 -1.83 10.57 3.69
N VAL A 46 -0.62 11.06 3.97
CA VAL A 46 0.27 11.64 2.95
C VAL A 46 0.74 10.58 1.96
N VAL A 47 1.15 9.41 2.47
CA VAL A 47 1.60 8.30 1.63
C VAL A 47 0.43 7.71 0.83
N PHE A 48 -0.77 7.64 1.41
CA PHE A 48 -1.97 7.19 0.73
C PHE A 48 -2.34 8.08 -0.46
N ARG A 49 -2.40 9.40 -0.27
CA ARG A 49 -2.72 10.36 -1.35
C ARG A 49 -1.68 10.31 -2.48
N ALA A 50 -0.39 10.26 -2.14
CA ALA A 50 0.67 10.12 -3.13
C ALA A 50 0.58 8.77 -3.89
N ALA A 51 0.08 7.71 -3.24
CA ALA A 51 -0.18 6.43 -3.89
C ALA A 51 -1.38 6.52 -4.86
N GLU A 52 -2.44 7.23 -4.50
CA GLU A 52 -3.59 7.47 -5.39
C GLU A 52 -3.17 8.22 -6.65
N GLU A 53 -2.38 9.29 -6.51
CA GLU A 53 -1.82 10.04 -7.64
C GLU A 53 -0.98 9.14 -8.57
N ARG A 54 -0.12 8.28 -8.00
CA ARG A 54 0.69 7.32 -8.78
C ARG A 54 -0.14 6.24 -9.44
N ARG A 55 -1.26 5.81 -8.83
CA ARG A 55 -2.18 4.86 -9.47
C ARG A 55 -2.88 5.50 -10.66
N GLN A 56 -3.29 6.76 -10.56
CA GLN A 56 -3.98 7.46 -11.64
C GLN A 56 -3.09 7.66 -12.88
N THR A 57 -1.76 7.76 -12.70
CA THR A 57 -0.82 7.84 -13.83
C THR A 57 -0.40 6.48 -14.37
N TYR A 58 -0.82 5.38 -13.73
CA TYR A 58 -0.51 4.03 -14.17
C TYR A 58 -1.43 3.61 -15.31
N HIS A 59 -0.83 3.14 -16.41
CA HIS A 59 -1.55 2.66 -17.58
C HIS A 59 -1.44 1.12 -17.63
N PRO A 60 -2.51 0.37 -17.30
CA PRO A 60 -2.48 -1.08 -17.38
C PRO A 60 -2.33 -1.54 -18.83
N SER A 61 -1.56 -2.62 -19.02
CA SER A 61 -1.45 -3.34 -20.28
C SER A 61 -2.77 -4.05 -20.62
N PRO A 62 -3.00 -4.47 -21.88
CA PRO A 62 -4.18 -5.26 -22.23
C PRO A 62 -4.27 -6.54 -21.37
N GLY A 63 -5.43 -6.75 -20.72
CA GLY A 63 -5.66 -7.89 -19.81
C GLY A 63 -5.23 -7.64 -18.37
N GLU A 64 -4.56 -6.52 -18.10
CA GLU A 64 -4.15 -6.11 -16.77
C GLU A 64 -5.24 -5.30 -16.06
N THR A 65 -5.48 -5.60 -14.78
CA THR A 65 -6.42 -4.87 -13.93
C THR A 65 -5.71 -4.32 -12.71
N ILE A 66 -6.13 -3.12 -12.29
CA ILE A 66 -5.70 -2.51 -11.04
C ILE A 66 -6.86 -1.89 -10.30
N GLU A 67 -7.17 -2.44 -9.14
CA GLU A 67 -8.23 -1.96 -8.27
C GLU A 67 -7.78 -0.72 -7.50
N GLU A 68 -8.67 -0.19 -6.65
CA GLU A 68 -8.40 1.00 -5.84
C GLU A 68 -7.25 0.82 -4.86
N ILE A 69 -6.55 1.92 -4.56
CA ILE A 69 -5.60 1.95 -3.45
C ILE A 69 -6.36 1.67 -2.15
N GLY A 70 -5.76 0.82 -1.32
CA GLY A 70 -6.21 0.53 0.04
C GLY A 70 -5.09 0.68 1.07
N ILE A 71 -5.51 0.83 2.32
CA ILE A 71 -4.64 0.83 3.49
C ILE A 71 -4.75 -0.54 4.15
N TYR A 72 -3.63 -1.22 4.28
CA TYR A 72 -3.53 -2.53 4.89
C TYR A 72 -2.76 -2.43 6.20
N ARG A 73 -3.19 -3.14 7.24
CA ARG A 73 -2.37 -3.31 8.44
C ARG A 73 -1.10 -4.08 8.05
N TYR A 74 0.05 -3.43 8.21
CA TYR A 74 1.33 -4.08 7.94
C TYR A 74 1.73 -4.92 9.14
N GLU A 75 2.09 -6.17 8.89
CA GLU A 75 2.58 -7.10 9.91
C GLU A 75 3.80 -7.81 9.36
N GLN A 76 4.92 -7.68 10.06
CA GLN A 76 6.17 -8.28 9.63
C GLN A 76 6.03 -9.81 9.55
N GLY A 77 6.48 -10.39 8.44
CA GLY A 77 6.44 -11.83 8.20
C GLY A 77 5.10 -12.35 7.67
N LYS A 78 4.04 -11.52 7.62
CA LYS A 78 2.81 -11.89 6.92
C LYS A 78 2.93 -11.61 5.42
N ARG A 79 2.37 -12.51 4.61
CA ARG A 79 2.24 -12.30 3.16
C ARG A 79 1.08 -11.35 2.86
N ASP A 80 1.17 -10.68 1.73
CA ASP A 80 0.18 -9.72 1.22
C ASP A 80 -1.26 -10.22 1.28
N ARG A 81 -1.51 -11.45 0.83
CA ARG A 81 -2.84 -12.09 0.88
C ARG A 81 -3.41 -12.30 2.30
N GLN A 82 -2.59 -12.14 3.32
CA GLN A 82 -2.96 -12.29 4.74
C GLN A 82 -3.13 -10.93 5.43
N LEU A 83 -2.85 -9.82 4.75
CA LEU A 83 -2.97 -8.49 5.32
C LEU A 83 -4.43 -8.04 5.30
N GLN A 84 -4.85 -7.44 6.41
CA GLN A 84 -6.20 -6.92 6.56
C GLN A 84 -6.29 -5.51 5.96
N ARG A 85 -7.21 -5.32 5.00
CA ARG A 85 -7.59 -4.00 4.50
C ARG A 85 -8.43 -3.25 5.54
N LEU A 86 -8.13 -1.97 5.73
CA LEU A 86 -8.69 -1.10 6.76
C LEU A 86 -9.62 -0.04 6.13
N TRP A 87 -10.78 -0.48 5.63
CA TRP A 87 -11.73 0.35 4.90
C TRP A 87 -12.09 1.68 5.60
N GLY A 88 -12.43 1.64 6.89
CA GLY A 88 -12.78 2.86 7.64
C GLY A 88 -11.61 3.83 7.88
N LEU A 89 -10.36 3.37 7.71
CA LEU A 89 -9.18 4.25 7.76
C LEU A 89 -8.96 4.93 6.40
N GLU A 90 -9.28 4.25 5.29
CA GLU A 90 -9.18 4.79 3.94
C GLU A 90 -10.13 5.98 3.74
N GLU A 91 -11.37 5.87 4.24
CA GLU A 91 -12.38 6.92 4.14
C GLU A 91 -11.94 8.25 4.77
N ASN A 92 -11.07 8.21 5.79
CA ASN A 92 -10.55 9.41 6.43
C ASN A 92 -9.55 10.19 5.56
N TYR A 93 -8.99 9.57 4.53
CA TYR A 93 -7.94 10.14 3.69
C TYR A 93 -8.30 10.24 2.21
N ARG A 94 -9.40 9.61 1.79
CA ARG A 94 -10.04 9.88 0.50
C ARG A 94 -10.62 11.29 0.57
N SER A 95 -10.00 12.23 -0.15
CA SER A 95 -10.43 13.63 -0.25
C SER A 95 -10.32 14.11 -1.69
#